data_AF-A0A1I5W485-F1
#
_entry.id   AF-A0A1I5W485-F1
#
_cell.length_a   1.000
_cell.length_b   1.000
_cell.length_c   1.000
_cell.angle_alpha   90.00
_cell.angle_beta   90.00
_cell.angle_gamma   90.00
#
_symmetry.space_group_name_H-M   'P 1'
#
loop_
_entity.id
_entity.type
_entity.pdbx_description
1 polymer ?
#
loop_
_entity_poly.entity_id
_entity_poly.type
_entity_poly.pdbx_seq_one_letter_code
_entity_poly.pdbx_strand_id
1 'polypeptide(L)'
;SQFTSPRFTQVLLDATVKVSMDGRGRWMDNVMIERLWRSLKYECVYLHAFETGSAARAGIGKWIDFYNNERPHSALGGRTPVEAHQGPGLKAAA
;
A
#
# COMPACT_ATOMS: atom_id res chain seq x y z
N SER A 1 17.92 11.35 -7.25
CA SER A 1 16.70 10.53 -7.16
C SER A 1 16.04 10.76 -5.80
N GLN A 2 14.71 10.74 -5.70
CA GLN A 2 13.95 11.07 -4.48
C GLN A 2 14.28 10.13 -3.31
N PHE A 3 14.22 8.81 -3.54
CA PHE A 3 14.41 7.77 -2.51
C PHE A 3 15.87 7.53 -2.11
N THR A 4 16.83 8.05 -2.87
CA THR A 4 18.27 7.99 -2.54
C THR A 4 18.80 9.33 -2.03
N SER A 5 17.92 10.32 -1.84
CA SER A 5 18.36 11.63 -1.37
C SER A 5 18.70 11.57 0.12
N PRO A 6 19.75 12.29 0.59
CA PRO A 6 20.08 12.34 2.00
C PRO A 6 18.91 12.79 2.88
N ARG A 7 18.10 13.73 2.38
CA ARG A 7 16.89 14.22 3.07
C ARG A 7 15.87 13.10 3.32
N PHE A 8 15.73 12.14 2.40
CA PHE A 8 14.85 11.00 2.57
C PHE A 8 15.48 9.92 3.47
N THR A 9 16.73 9.54 3.19
CA THR A 9 17.39 8.44 3.91
C THR A 9 17.63 8.79 5.38
N GLN A 10 17.91 10.05 5.71
CA GLN A 10 18.15 10.47 7.09
C GLN A 10 16.94 10.22 7.99
N VAL A 11 15.72 10.52 7.50
CA VAL A 11 14.47 10.25 8.25
C VAL A 11 14.33 8.77 8.59
N LEU A 12 14.73 7.88 7.68
CA LEU A 12 14.70 6.43 7.92
C LEU A 12 15.77 5.99 8.91
N LEU A 13 16.98 6.54 8.81
CA LEU A 13 18.09 6.23 9.72
C LEU A 13 17.78 6.71 11.14
N ASP A 14 17.22 7.91 11.30
CA ASP A 14 16.80 8.47 12.59
C ASP A 14 15.72 7.60 13.24
N ALA A 15 14.84 7.02 12.42
CA ALA A 15 13.82 6.05 12.86
C ALA A 15 14.36 4.62 13.04
N THR A 16 15.67 4.39 12.91
CA THR A 16 16.32 3.06 12.99
C THR A 16 15.75 2.04 11.98
N VAL A 17 15.24 2.53 10.85
CA VAL A 17 14.72 1.68 9.77
C VAL A 17 15.86 1.17 8.92
N LYS A 18 15.95 -0.15 8.74
CA LYS A 18 16.90 -0.77 7.81
C LYS A 18 16.49 -0.47 6.37
N VAL A 19 17.24 0.39 5.69
CA VAL A 19 17.02 0.71 4.28
C VAL A 19 17.59 -0.42 3.41
N SER A 20 16.75 -1.01 2.56
CA SER A 20 17.18 -1.93 1.51
C SER A 20 16.72 -1.39 0.16
N MET A 21 17.66 -1.09 -0.72
CA MET A 21 17.36 -0.68 -2.09
C MET A 21 17.36 -1.90 -3.00
N ASP A 22 16.48 -1.91 -4.00
CA ASP A 22 16.46 -2.90 -5.05
C ASP A 22 17.70 -2.77 -5.96
N GLY A 23 18.10 -3.88 -6.56
CA GLY A 23 19.09 -3.86 -7.62
C GLY A 23 18.50 -3.19 -8.88
N ARG A 24 19.34 -2.51 -9.66
CA ARG A 24 18.90 -1.94 -10.94
C ARG A 24 18.26 -3.02 -11.82
N GLY A 25 17.02 -2.80 -12.25
CA GLY A 25 16.29 -3.70 -13.15
C GLY A 25 15.59 -4.90 -12.47
N ARG A 26 15.54 -4.97 -11.13
CA ARG A 26 14.85 -6.05 -10.42
C ARG A 26 13.35 -5.80 -10.27
N TRP A 27 12.61 -5.89 -11.37
CA TRP A 27 11.16 -5.67 -11.41
C TRP A 27 10.36 -6.56 -10.44
N MET A 28 10.86 -7.75 -10.11
CA MET A 28 10.19 -8.70 -9.21
C MET A 28 9.98 -8.14 -7.81
N ASP A 29 10.87 -7.28 -7.31
CA ASP A 29 10.72 -6.67 -5.99
C ASP A 29 9.49 -5.73 -5.94
N ASN A 30 9.10 -5.17 -7.09
CA ASN A 30 8.00 -4.22 -7.21
C ASN A 30 6.66 -4.87 -7.59
N VAL A 31 6.63 -6.18 -7.90
CA VAL A 31 5.42 -6.84 -8.42
C VAL A 31 4.21 -6.71 -7.48
N MET A 32 4.45 -6.72 -6.17
CA MET A 32 3.40 -6.63 -5.16
C MET A 32 2.76 -5.24 -5.16
N ILE A 33 3.57 -4.19 -5.15
CA ILE A 33 3.08 -2.81 -5.14
C ILE A 33 2.46 -2.44 -6.49
N GLU A 34 3.01 -2.93 -7.60
CA GLU A 34 2.43 -2.74 -8.93
C GLU A 34 1.04 -3.37 -9.06
N ARG A 35 0.84 -4.56 -8.46
CA ARG A 35 -0.48 -5.20 -8.42
C ARG A 35 -1.50 -4.34 -7.65
N LEU A 36 -1.11 -3.77 -6.50
CA LEU A 36 -1.95 -2.83 -5.77
C LEU A 36 -2.32 -1.62 -6.62
N TRP A 37 -1.34 -0.97 -7.25
CA TRP A 37 -1.57 0.21 -8.08
C TRP A 37 -2.46 -0.07 -9.28
N ARG A 38 -2.32 -1.23 -9.91
CA ARG A 38 -3.21 -1.65 -11.00
C ARG A 38 -4.65 -1.72 -10.50
N SER A 39 -4.91 -2.42 -9.40
CA SER A 39 -6.25 -2.51 -8.83
C SER A 39 -6.81 -1.12 -8.48
N LEU A 40 -6.06 -0.26 -7.79
CA LEU A 40 -6.51 1.10 -7.46
C LEU A 40 -6.90 1.89 -8.71
N LYS A 41 -6.07 1.83 -9.75
CA LYS A 41 -6.30 2.60 -10.98
C LYS A 41 -7.57 2.15 -11.69
N TYR A 42 -7.72 0.84 -11.90
CA TYR A 42 -8.86 0.30 -12.65
C TYR A 42 -10.18 0.32 -11.85
N GLU A 43 -10.10 0.15 -10.53
CA GLU A 43 -11.28 0.01 -9.68
C GLU A 43 -11.70 1.36 -9.03
N CYS A 44 -10.84 2.38 -9.05
CA CYS A 44 -11.16 3.71 -8.52
C CYS A 44 -10.78 4.82 -9.50
N VAL A 45 -9.49 5.03 -9.78
CA VAL A 45 -9.03 6.28 -10.44
C VAL A 45 -9.62 6.46 -11.83
N TYR A 46 -9.68 5.41 -12.64
CA TYR A 46 -10.19 5.49 -14.02
C TYR A 46 -11.72 5.54 -14.10
N LEU A 47 -12.42 5.15 -13.04
CA LEU A 47 -13.88 5.19 -12.98
C LEU A 47 -14.42 6.55 -12.52
N HIS A 48 -13.55 7.42 -11.97
CA HIS A 48 -13.95 8.68 -11.37
C HIS A 48 -13.23 9.86 -12.01
N ALA A 49 -13.99 10.85 -12.46
CA ALA A 49 -13.46 12.15 -12.88
C ALA A 49 -13.36 13.08 -11.65
N PHE A 50 -12.37 12.86 -10.80
CA PHE A 50 -12.17 13.73 -9.62
C PHE A 50 -11.82 15.15 -10.06
N GLU A 51 -12.68 16.12 -9.73
CA GLU A 51 -12.47 17.52 -10.08
C GLU A 51 -11.43 18.22 -9.19
N THR A 52 -11.21 17.71 -7.98
CA THR A 52 -10.32 18.32 -6.99
C THR A 52 -9.45 17.28 -6.30
N GLY A 53 -8.30 17.73 -5.78
CA GLY A 53 -7.41 16.88 -4.99
C GLY A 53 -8.06 16.38 -3.68
N SER A 54 -8.98 17.15 -3.08
CA SER A 54 -9.74 16.71 -1.90
C SER A 54 -10.73 15.59 -2.24
N ALA A 55 -11.43 15.70 -3.38
CA ALA A 55 -12.29 14.63 -3.88
C ALA A 55 -11.48 13.36 -4.19
N ALA A 56 -10.33 13.50 -4.86
CA ALA A 56 -9.44 12.38 -5.13
C ALA A 56 -8.94 11.72 -3.84
N ARG A 57 -8.53 12.51 -2.84
CA ARG A 57 -8.09 12.00 -1.54
C ARG A 57 -9.19 11.21 -0.85
N ALA A 58 -10.43 11.72 -0.84
CA ALA A 58 -11.56 11.05 -0.22
C ALA A 58 -11.91 9.74 -0.96
N GLY A 59 -11.96 9.76 -2.29
CA GLY A 59 -12.27 8.58 -3.11
C GLY A 59 -11.20 7.49 -3.00
N ILE A 60 -9.93 7.85 -3.12
CA ILE A 60 -8.81 6.92 -2.96
C ILE A 60 -8.76 6.39 -1.53
N GLY A 61 -8.99 7.24 -0.52
CA GLY A 61 -9.05 6.82 0.88
C GLY A 61 -10.09 5.72 1.11
N LYS A 62 -11.34 5.96 0.65
CA LYS A 62 -12.41 4.95 0.71
C LYS A 62 -12.03 3.64 0.03
N TRP A 63 -11.39 3.72 -1.14
CA TRP A 63 -10.97 2.51 -1.85
C TRP A 63 -9.87 1.75 -1.10
N ILE A 64 -8.91 2.46 -0.50
CA ILE A 64 -7.84 1.84 0.32
C ILE A 64 -8.43 1.17 1.57
N ASP A 65 -9.41 1.81 2.22
CA ASP A 65 -10.08 1.23 3.38
C ASP A 65 -10.81 -0.06 3.01
N PHE A 66 -11.57 -0.05 1.91
CA PHE A 66 -12.20 -1.25 1.35
C PHE A 66 -11.17 -2.35 1.03
N TYR A 67 -10.09 -2.01 0.33
CA TYR A 67 -9.05 -2.96 -0.07
C TYR A 67 -8.44 -3.66 1.14
N ASN A 68 -8.16 -2.91 2.22
CA ASN A 68 -7.46 -3.43 3.38
C ASN A 68 -8.36 -4.12 4.40
N ASN A 69 -9.61 -3.66 4.58
CA ASN A 69 -10.48 -4.10 5.66
C ASN A 69 -11.62 -5.01 5.21
N GLU A 70 -12.03 -4.96 3.94
CA GLU A 70 -13.23 -5.63 3.46
C GLU A 70 -12.94 -6.66 2.35
N ARG A 71 -11.93 -6.41 1.50
CA ARG A 71 -11.64 -7.28 0.35
C ARG A 71 -10.92 -8.57 0.77
N PRO A 72 -11.51 -9.76 0.60
CA PRO A 72 -10.79 -11.01 0.80
C PRO A 72 -9.84 -11.30 -0.37
N HIS A 73 -8.65 -11.82 -0.08
CA HIS A 73 -7.67 -12.20 -1.10
C HIS A 73 -7.41 -13.72 -1.08
N SER A 74 -7.50 -14.37 -2.24
CA SER A 74 -7.21 -15.80 -2.38
C SER A 74 -5.78 -16.15 -1.94
N ALA A 75 -4.80 -15.30 -2.26
CA ALA A 75 -3.41 -15.45 -1.82
C ALA A 75 -3.24 -15.38 -0.28
N LEU A 76 -4.22 -14.85 0.44
CA LEU A 76 -4.24 -14.75 1.90
C LEU A 76 -5.16 -15.80 2.55
N GLY A 77 -5.66 -16.76 1.78
CA GLY A 77 -6.62 -17.77 2.25
C GLY A 77 -8.02 -17.22 2.48
N GLY A 78 -8.43 -16.21 1.70
CA GLY A 78 -9.74 -15.56 1.83
C GLY A 78 -9.81 -14.49 2.93
N ARG A 79 -8.69 -14.16 3.57
CA ARG A 79 -8.60 -13.08 4.55
C ARG A 79 -8.38 -11.73 3.88
N THR A 80 -8.73 -10.66 4.59
CA THR A 80 -8.38 -9.29 4.21
C THR A 80 -6.90 -8.99 4.52
N PRO A 81 -6.29 -7.97 3.90
CA PRO A 81 -4.91 -7.59 4.20
C PRO A 81 -4.69 -7.28 5.69
N VAL A 82 -5.64 -6.63 6.36
CA VAL A 82 -5.54 -6.34 7.80
C VAL A 82 -5.58 -7.62 8.63
N GLU A 83 -6.48 -8.56 8.33
CA GLU A 83 -6.55 -9.85 9.03
C GLU A 83 -5.27 -10.67 8.83
N ALA A 84 -4.68 -10.63 7.63
CA ALA A 84 -3.42 -11.30 7.36
C ALA A 84 -2.24 -10.64 8.10
N HIS A 85 -2.24 -9.32 8.20
CA HIS A 85 -1.20 -8.55 8.89
C HIS A 85 -1.23 -8.75 10.41
N GLN A 86 -2.41 -8.77 11.01
CA GLN A 86 -2.60 -8.97 12.46
C GLN A 86 -2.33 -10.41 12.91
N GLY A 87 -2.40 -11.38 12.01
CA GLY A 87 -2.20 -12.81 12.30
C GLY A 87 -3.28 -13.39 13.24
N PRO A 88 -3.26 -14.71 13.48
CA PRO A 88 -4.22 -15.37 14.38
C PRO A 88 -4.06 -15.06 15.89
N GLY A 89 -3.37 -13.98 16.27
CA GLY A 89 -3.03 -13.66 17.67
C GLY A 89 -3.28 -12.22 18.12
N LEU A 90 -3.81 -11.35 17.26
CA LEU A 90 -4.07 -9.95 17.60
C LEU A 90 -5.54 -9.56 17.42
N LYS A 91 -6.47 -10.46 17.77
CA LYS A 91 -7.87 -10.08 17.96
C LYS A 91 -8.10 -9.66 19.42
N ALA A 92 -8.24 -8.34 19.58
CA ALA A 92 -8.93 -7.62 20.64
C ALA A 92 -8.45 -7.83 22.10
N ALA A 93 -7.51 -7.00 22.54
CA ALA A 93 -7.63 -6.37 23.85
C ALA A 93 -8.34 -5.03 23.62
N ALA A 94 -9.65 -5.04 23.81
CA ALA A 94 -10.47 -3.84 24.00
C ALA A 94 -10.68 -3.62 25.50
#